data_AF-A0A554KMN2-F1
#
_entry.id   AF-A0A554KMN2-F1
#
_cell.length_a   1.000
_cell.length_b   1.000
_cell.length_c   1.000
_cell.angle_alpha   90.00
_cell.angle_beta   90.00
_cell.angle_gamma   90.00
#
_symmetry.space_group_name_H-M   'P 1'
#
loop_
_entity.id
_entity.type
_entity.pdbx_description
1 polymer ?
#
loop_
_entity_poly.entity_id
_entity_poly.type
_entity_poly.pdbx_seq_one_letter_code
_entity_poly.pdbx_strand_id
1 'polypeptide(L)'
;MKELEKRIKQHLEERGWDNLRPSDVAKSIMIEGAELLEHFQWENRDLSEVRADLAKIDGVKKELADVMIYALEMSVLLGLDTKEIINAKLDYVAKKYPAELMRKNSQKGSGSGSDSEYWRIKKEYRSKGVK
;
A
#
# COMPACT_ATOMS: atom_id res chain seq x y z
N MET A 1 -14.36 -6.12 5.04
CA MET A 1 -14.32 -5.09 3.98
C MET A 1 -15.65 -4.38 3.88
N LYS A 2 -16.75 -5.06 3.53
CA LYS A 2 -18.07 -4.42 3.39
C LYS A 2 -18.53 -3.55 4.56
N GLU A 3 -18.38 -4.01 5.81
CA GLU A 3 -18.72 -3.18 6.98
C GLU A 3 -17.85 -1.92 7.12
N LEU A 4 -16.56 -2.01 6.78
CA LEU A 4 -15.65 -0.87 6.81
C LEU A 4 -15.95 0.12 5.68
N GLU A 5 -16.18 -0.38 4.47
CA GLU A 5 -16.61 0.43 3.31
C GLU A 5 -17.93 1.15 3.60
N LYS A 6 -18.88 0.48 4.27
CA LYS A 6 -20.14 1.08 4.71
C LYS A 6 -19.91 2.19 5.73
N ARG A 7 -19.04 1.98 6.72
CA ARG A 7 -18.67 3.00 7.70
C ARG A 7 -18.00 4.21 7.04
N ILE A 8 -17.13 3.99 6.07
CA ILE A 8 -16.47 5.06 5.29
C ILE A 8 -17.50 5.81 4.45
N LYS A 9 -18.38 5.10 3.74
CA LYS A 9 -19.44 5.71 2.95
C LYS A 9 -20.32 6.61 3.82
N GLN A 10 -20.76 6.12 4.98
CA GLN A 10 -21.52 6.91 5.93
C GLN A 10 -20.74 8.15 6.42
N HIS A 11 -19.44 8.00 6.70
CA HIS A 11 -18.59 9.11 7.12
C HIS A 11 -18.52 10.23 6.08
N LEU A 12 -18.41 9.85 4.80
CA LEU A 12 -18.42 10.77 3.66
C LEU A 12 -19.78 11.47 3.50
N GLU A 13 -20.87 10.70 3.50
CA GLU A 13 -22.23 11.22 3.35
C GLU A 13 -22.62 12.21 4.46
N GLU A 14 -22.28 11.89 5.71
CA GLU A 14 -22.53 12.78 6.87
C GLU A 14 -21.86 14.15 6.77
N ARG A 15 -20.82 14.27 5.93
CA ARG A 15 -20.03 15.50 5.73
C ARG A 15 -20.26 16.14 4.36
N GLY A 16 -21.08 15.52 3.50
CA GLY A 16 -21.24 15.94 2.11
C GLY A 16 -19.96 15.80 1.28
N TRP A 17 -19.13 14.79 1.61
CA TRP A 17 -17.86 14.47 0.93
C TRP A 17 -17.99 13.30 -0.05
N ASP A 18 -19.21 12.80 -0.26
CA ASP A 18 -19.55 11.75 -1.23
C ASP A 18 -19.42 12.20 -2.71
N ASN A 19 -18.95 13.43 -2.94
CA ASN A 19 -18.74 14.05 -4.25
C ASN A 19 -17.29 14.55 -4.47
N LEU A 20 -16.34 14.17 -3.61
CA LEU A 20 -14.94 14.56 -3.76
C LEU A 20 -14.39 14.10 -5.12
N ARG A 21 -13.58 14.96 -5.76
CA ARG A 21 -12.93 14.60 -7.02
C ARG A 21 -11.90 13.50 -6.76
N PRO A 22 -11.81 12.44 -7.59
CA PRO A 22 -10.79 11.41 -7.43
C PRO A 22 -9.36 11.97 -7.40
N SER A 23 -9.09 13.04 -8.14
CA SER A 23 -7.78 13.70 -8.10
C SER A 23 -7.42 14.29 -6.74
N ASP A 24 -8.41 14.70 -5.94
CA ASP A 24 -8.17 15.25 -4.62
C ASP A 24 -7.91 14.14 -3.60
N VAL A 25 -8.68 13.05 -3.66
CA VAL A 25 -8.42 11.86 -2.85
C VAL A 25 -7.04 11.27 -3.15
N ALA A 26 -6.64 11.24 -4.43
CA ALA A 26 -5.29 10.82 -4.82
C ALA A 26 -4.18 11.71 -4.23
N LYS A 27 -4.41 13.01 -4.09
CA LYS A 27 -3.47 13.91 -3.41
C LYS A 27 -3.41 13.59 -1.93
N SER A 28 -4.54 13.39 -1.26
CA SER A 28 -4.59 13.01 0.15
C SER A 28 -3.79 11.73 0.41
N ILE A 29 -3.97 10.67 -0.40
CA ILE A 29 -3.17 9.43 -0.30
C ILE A 29 -1.66 9.74 -0.33
N MET A 30 -1.22 10.64 -1.23
CA MET A 30 0.20 10.99 -1.34
C MET A 30 0.70 11.85 -0.18
N ILE A 31 -0.15 12.74 0.35
CA ILE A 31 0.18 13.58 1.51
C ILE A 31 0.36 12.68 2.74
N GLU A 32 -0.61 11.83 3.07
CA GLU A 32 -0.50 10.92 4.22
C GLU A 32 0.61 9.88 4.02
N GLY A 33 0.87 9.49 2.76
CA GLY A 33 2.01 8.64 2.43
C GLY A 33 3.36 9.31 2.72
N ALA A 34 3.44 10.65 2.59
CA ALA A 34 4.61 11.42 2.96
C ALA A 34 4.72 11.61 4.48
N GLU A 35 3.61 11.80 5.20
CA GLU A 35 3.60 11.82 6.67
C GLU A 35 4.05 10.47 7.25
N LEU A 36 3.57 9.36 6.70
CA LEU A 36 4.05 8.02 7.05
C LEU A 36 5.56 7.85 6.79
N LEU A 37 6.07 8.43 5.69
CA LEU A 37 7.49 8.38 5.36
C LEU A 37 8.35 9.17 6.35
N GLU A 38 7.84 10.27 6.90
CA GLU A 38 8.58 11.13 7.85
C GLU A 38 9.07 10.34 9.07
N HIS A 39 8.28 9.36 9.54
CA HIS A 39 8.68 8.46 10.62
C HIS A 39 9.96 7.66 10.35
N PHE A 40 10.41 7.55 9.11
CA PHE A 40 11.60 6.79 8.71
C PHE A 40 12.68 7.66 8.03
N GLN A 41 12.47 8.98 7.93
CA GLN A 41 13.31 9.85 7.11
C GLN A 41 14.80 9.87 7.53
N TRP A 42 15.08 9.75 8.82
CA TRP A 42 16.42 9.97 9.40
C TRP A 42 17.07 8.72 9.99
N GLU A 43 16.47 7.54 9.81
CA GLU A 43 16.98 6.31 10.40
C GLU A 43 16.72 5.08 9.52
N ASN A 44 17.60 4.09 9.65
CA ASN A 44 17.46 2.80 8.98
C ASN A 44 17.35 1.71 10.05
N ARG A 45 16.25 1.74 10.81
CA ARG A 45 15.95 0.74 11.84
C ARG A 45 15.38 -0.52 11.20
N ASP A 46 15.74 -1.67 11.76
CA ASP A 46 15.14 -2.94 11.35
C ASP A 46 13.73 -3.14 11.94
N LEU A 47 13.04 -4.18 11.48
CA LEU A 47 11.68 -4.47 11.90
C LEU A 47 11.55 -4.71 13.42
N SER A 48 12.56 -5.33 14.04
CA SER A 48 12.55 -5.62 15.47
C SER A 48 12.72 -4.36 16.30
N GLU A 49 13.60 -3.46 15.88
CA GLU A 49 13.83 -2.16 16.51
C GLU A 49 12.59 -1.26 16.41
N VAL A 50 11.95 -1.19 15.24
CA VAL A 50 10.71 -0.42 15.06
C VAL A 50 9.59 -1.00 15.92
N ARG A 51 9.44 -2.33 16.00
CA ARG A 51 8.40 -2.99 16.82
C ARG A 51 8.57 -2.76 18.31
N ALA A 52 9.80 -2.61 18.79
CA ALA A 52 10.09 -2.36 20.20
C ALA A 52 9.84 -0.90 20.63
N ASP A 53 9.80 0.03 19.67
CA ASP A 53 9.56 1.46 19.92
C ASP A 53 8.06 1.78 19.87
N LEU A 54 7.41 1.76 21.05
CA LEU A 54 5.97 1.98 21.16
C LEU A 54 5.53 3.37 20.68
N ALA A 55 6.34 4.40 20.91
CA ALA A 55 6.02 5.76 20.50
C ALA A 55 6.07 5.90 18.97
N LYS A 56 7.08 5.30 18.32
CA LYS A 56 7.15 5.24 16.86
C LYS A 56 5.99 4.45 16.26
N ILE A 57 5.64 3.31 16.86
CA ILE A 57 4.51 2.49 16.39
C ILE A 57 3.19 3.26 16.45
N ASP A 58 2.98 4.11 17.45
CA ASP A 58 1.76 4.91 17.55
C ASP A 58 1.64 5.92 16.40
N GLY A 59 2.71 6.65 16.10
CA GLY A 59 2.76 7.55 14.95
C GLY A 59 2.56 6.82 13.62
N VAL A 60 3.29 5.71 13.40
CA VAL A 60 3.15 4.88 12.20
C VAL A 60 1.73 4.36 12.03
N LYS A 61 1.06 3.94 13.13
CA LYS A 61 -0.33 3.48 13.08
C LYS A 61 -1.29 4.57 12.60
N LYS A 62 -1.10 5.80 13.07
CA LYS A 62 -1.94 6.94 12.71
C LYS A 62 -1.83 7.22 11.21
N GLU A 63 -0.63 7.49 10.72
CA GLU A 63 -0.48 7.90 9.31
C GLU A 63 -0.73 6.73 8.34
N LEU A 64 -0.43 5.48 8.75
CA LEU A 64 -0.82 4.30 7.99
C LEU A 64 -2.34 4.14 7.89
N ALA A 65 -3.07 4.44 8.98
CA ALA A 65 -4.53 4.42 8.95
C ALA A 65 -5.08 5.48 8.00
N ASP A 66 -4.52 6.68 7.99
CA ASP A 66 -4.94 7.78 7.10
C ASP A 66 -4.72 7.42 5.62
N VAL A 67 -3.55 6.85 5.27
CA VAL A 67 -3.30 6.30 3.91
C VAL A 67 -4.35 5.25 3.53
N MET A 68 -4.67 4.32 4.43
CA MET A 68 -5.65 3.27 4.17
C MET A 68 -7.06 3.84 4.02
N ILE A 69 -7.45 4.82 4.84
CA ILE A 69 -8.76 5.45 4.78
C ILE A 69 -8.95 6.12 3.42
N TYR A 70 -8.03 6.98 2.98
CA TYR A 70 -8.17 7.63 1.68
C TYR A 70 -8.14 6.65 0.49
N ALA A 71 -7.36 5.55 0.59
CA ALA A 71 -7.39 4.50 -0.44
C ALA A 71 -8.74 3.76 -0.51
N LEU A 72 -9.38 3.55 0.64
CA LEU A 72 -10.71 2.96 0.71
C LEU A 72 -11.80 3.95 0.28
N GLU A 73 -11.69 5.23 0.64
CA GLU A 73 -12.57 6.30 0.15
C GLU A 73 -12.55 6.37 -1.36
N MET A 74 -11.37 6.30 -1.99
CA MET A 74 -11.25 6.24 -3.45
C MET A 74 -12.05 5.06 -4.02
N SER A 75 -11.95 3.88 -3.40
CA SER A 75 -12.67 2.69 -3.84
C SER A 75 -14.19 2.88 -3.70
N VAL A 76 -14.65 3.44 -2.58
CA VAL A 76 -16.07 3.75 -2.31
C VAL A 76 -16.61 4.77 -3.32
N LEU A 77 -15.92 5.88 -3.53
CA LEU A 77 -16.33 6.95 -4.44
C LEU A 77 -16.39 6.50 -5.91
N LEU A 78 -15.51 5.58 -6.30
CA LEU A 78 -15.48 5.00 -7.65
C LEU A 78 -16.36 3.75 -7.81
N GLY A 79 -17.02 3.29 -6.74
CA GLY A 79 -17.87 2.10 -6.78
C GLY A 79 -17.12 0.79 -7.00
N LEU A 80 -15.86 0.71 -6.56
CA LEU A 80 -15.01 -0.48 -6.67
C LEU A 80 -15.23 -1.42 -5.48
N ASP A 81 -15.29 -2.73 -5.71
CA ASP A 81 -15.18 -3.71 -4.63
C ASP A 81 -13.71 -3.81 -4.18
N THR A 82 -13.40 -3.26 -3.00
CA THR A 82 -12.01 -3.19 -2.52
C THR A 82 -11.41 -4.58 -2.36
N LYS A 83 -12.20 -5.55 -1.89
CA LYS A 83 -11.74 -6.92 -1.70
C LYS A 83 -11.36 -7.54 -3.04
N GLU A 84 -12.18 -7.35 -4.06
CA GLU A 84 -11.92 -7.85 -5.41
C GLU A 84 -10.64 -7.27 -6.00
N ILE A 85 -10.49 -5.94 -6.02
CA ILE A 85 -9.32 -5.28 -6.63
C ILE A 85 -8.00 -5.66 -5.92
N ILE A 86 -8.04 -5.82 -4.60
CA ILE A 86 -6.88 -6.25 -3.82
C ILE A 86 -6.52 -7.71 -4.15
N ASN A 87 -7.49 -8.63 -4.14
CA ASN A 87 -7.22 -10.04 -4.44
C ASN A 87 -6.70 -10.22 -5.88
N ALA A 88 -7.33 -9.55 -6.85
CA ALA A 88 -6.86 -9.58 -8.23
C ALA A 88 -5.41 -9.08 -8.35
N LYS A 89 -5.05 -8.01 -7.62
CA LYS A 89 -3.68 -7.51 -7.62
C LYS A 89 -2.71 -8.47 -6.93
N LEU A 90 -3.09 -9.08 -5.81
CA LEU A 90 -2.28 -10.07 -5.11
C LEU A 90 -2.02 -11.30 -5.98
N ASP A 91 -3.03 -11.83 -6.67
CA ASP A 91 -2.88 -12.96 -7.59
C ASP A 91 -1.95 -12.63 -8.76
N TYR A 92 -2.09 -11.42 -9.31
CA TYR A 92 -1.18 -10.93 -10.34
C TYR A 92 0.27 -10.82 -9.82
N VAL A 93 0.45 -10.26 -8.61
CA VAL A 93 1.77 -10.12 -7.96
C VAL A 93 2.38 -11.49 -7.66
N ALA A 94 1.59 -12.46 -7.19
CA ALA A 94 2.04 -13.82 -6.91
C ALA A 94 2.50 -14.56 -8.17
N LYS A 95 1.77 -14.38 -9.29
CA LYS A 95 2.19 -14.89 -10.61
C LYS A 95 3.48 -14.23 -11.09
N LYS A 96 3.60 -12.92 -10.89
CA LYS A 96 4.76 -12.12 -11.30
C LYS A 96 6.01 -12.42 -10.46
N TYR A 97 5.85 -12.63 -9.16
CA TYR A 97 6.93 -12.87 -8.21
C TYR A 97 6.66 -14.15 -7.41
N PRO A 98 6.95 -15.34 -7.97
CA PRO A 98 6.69 -16.61 -7.30
C PRO A 98 7.42 -16.73 -5.95
N ALA A 99 6.71 -17.19 -4.91
CA ALA A 99 7.22 -17.21 -3.53
C ALA A 99 8.52 -18.01 -3.36
N GLU A 100 8.66 -19.15 -4.05
CA GLU A 100 9.88 -19.95 -3.99
C GLU A 100 11.09 -19.18 -4.51
N LEU A 101 10.93 -18.50 -5.65
CA LEU A 101 11.99 -17.69 -6.26
C LEU A 101 12.36 -16.52 -5.34
N MET A 102 11.36 -15.82 -4.79
CA MET A 102 11.60 -14.68 -3.90
C MET A 102 12.31 -15.12 -2.62
N ARG A 103 11.94 -16.26 -2.02
CA ARG A 103 12.62 -16.80 -0.83
C ARG A 103 14.07 -17.18 -1.10
N LYS A 104 14.36 -17.84 -2.24
CA LYS A 104 15.74 -18.18 -2.63
C LYS A 104 16.61 -16.94 -2.76
N ASN A 105 16.06 -15.86 -3.32
CA ASN A 105 16.79 -14.59 -3.45
C ASN A 105 17.05 -13.95 -2.08
N SER A 106 16.04 -13.89 -1.20
CA SER A 106 16.22 -13.38 0.16
C SER A 106 17.30 -14.14 0.96
N GLN A 107 17.42 -15.46 0.77
CA GLN A 107 18.44 -16.28 1.43
C GLN A 107 19.86 -16.06 0.89
N LYS A 108 20.00 -15.56 -0.34
CA LYS A 108 21.31 -15.26 -0.96
C LYS A 108 21.92 -13.93 -0.50
N GLY A 109 21.27 -13.20 0.41
CA GLY A 109 21.74 -11.89 0.89
C GLY A 109 21.59 -10.75 -0.12
N SER A 110 21.07 -11.02 -1.31
CA SER A 110 20.60 -10.01 -2.26
C SER A 110 19.24 -9.51 -1.79
N GLY A 111 19.26 -8.61 -0.80
CA GLY A 111 18.09 -7.79 -0.47
C GLY A 111 17.47 -7.27 -1.76
N SER A 112 16.14 -7.28 -1.82
CA SER A 112 15.24 -7.10 -2.98
C SER A 112 15.50 -5.89 -3.91
N GLY A 113 16.54 -5.09 -3.67
CA GLY A 113 16.98 -3.96 -4.48
C GLY A 113 18.12 -4.23 -5.45
N SER A 114 18.99 -5.23 -5.27
CA SER A 114 20.21 -5.42 -6.10
C SER A 114 20.21 -6.68 -6.98
N ASP A 115 19.19 -7.54 -6.88
CA ASP A 115 19.21 -8.84 -7.53
C ASP A 115 18.85 -8.77 -9.02
N SER A 116 19.70 -9.36 -9.87
CA SER A 116 19.55 -9.33 -11.33
C SER A 116 18.22 -9.93 -11.79
N GLU A 117 17.71 -10.91 -11.05
CA GLU A 117 16.50 -11.65 -11.39
C GLU A 117 15.21 -10.89 -11.07
N TYR A 118 15.14 -10.18 -9.94
CA TYR A 118 14.02 -9.29 -9.63
C TYR A 118 13.89 -8.20 -10.69
N TRP A 119 15.01 -7.56 -11.05
CA TRP A 119 15.03 -6.53 -12.08
C TRP A 119 14.69 -7.08 -13.46
N ARG A 120 15.13 -8.31 -13.80
CA ARG A 120 14.77 -9.01 -15.04
C ARG A 120 13.26 -9.19 -15.16
N ILE A 121 12.63 -9.78 -14.14
CA ILE A 121 11.16 -9.97 -14.08
C ILE A 121 10.44 -8.63 -14.20
N LYS A 122 10.89 -7.63 -13.43
CA LYS A 122 10.27 -6.30 -13.43
C LYS A 122 10.35 -5.65 -14.82
N LYS A 123 11.48 -5.75 -15.50
CA LYS A 123 11.69 -5.21 -16.87
C LYS A 123 10.81 -5.93 -17.89
N GLU A 124 10.76 -7.26 -17.82
CA GLU A 124 9.93 -8.09 -18.72
C GLU A 124 8.44 -7.72 -18.61
N TYR A 125 7.90 -7.65 -17.40
CA TYR A 125 6.49 -7.30 -17.19
C TYR A 125 6.18 -5.84 -17.57
N ARG A 126 7.11 -4.89 -17.38
CA ARG A 126 6.93 -3.51 -17.86
C ARG A 126 6.88 -3.45 -19.39
N SER A 127 7.70 -4.25 -20.09
CA SER A 127 7.74 -4.28 -21.55
C SER A 127 6.48 -4.89 -22.19
N LYS A 128 5.81 -5.81 -21.49
CA LYS A 128 4.58 -6.47 -21.96
C LYS A 128 3.31 -5.62 -21.75
N GLY A 129 3.41 -4.42 -21.16
CA GLY A 129 2.27 -3.54 -20.91
C GLY A 129 1.27 -4.06 -19.87
N VAL A 130 1.56 -5.19 -19.21
CA VAL A 130 0.68 -5.79 -18.21
C VAL A 130 0.87 -5.06 -16.89
N LYS A 131 0.03 -4.05 -16.60
CA LYS A 131 -0.02 -3.34 -15.31
C LYS A 131 -0.94 -4.03 -14.31
#